data_AF-A0A7T1WR17-F1
#
_entry.id   AF-A0A7T1WR17-F1
#
_cell.length_a   1.000
_cell.length_b   1.000
_cell.length_c   1.000
_cell.angle_alpha   90.00
_cell.angle_beta   90.00
_cell.angle_gamma   90.00
#
_symmetry.space_group_name_H-M   'P 1'
#
loop_
_entity.id
_entity.type
_entity.pdbx_description
1 polymer ?
#
loop_
_entity_poly.entity_id
_entity_poly.type
_entity_poly.pdbx_seq_one_letter_code
_entity_poly.pdbx_strand_id
1 'polypeptide(L)'
;MRAYAGDQEAWQASEFEELALSFEEPAESFRDLFLGFPGEPYEAREARLAAAHDVLAELDELGQHDEIARVNADYAAALRDVAPLWEHPSKRARLPWTKGAA
;
A
#
# COMPACT_ATOMS: atom_id res chain seq x y z
N MET A 1 2.59 -34.97 -8.74
CA MET A 1 3.20 -34.18 -7.64
C MET A 1 2.04 -33.58 -6.87
N ARG A 2 2.10 -33.47 -5.54
CA ARG A 2 1.07 -32.78 -4.75
C ARG A 2 1.71 -31.55 -4.13
N ALA A 3 1.14 -30.39 -4.40
CA ALA A 3 1.63 -29.12 -3.88
C ALA A 3 0.45 -28.31 -3.33
N TYR A 4 0.71 -27.48 -2.33
CA TYR A 4 -0.34 -26.72 -1.64
C TYR A 4 0.01 -25.24 -1.65
N ALA A 5 -0.99 -24.40 -1.91
CA ALA A 5 -0.93 -22.95 -1.78
C ALA A 5 -2.11 -22.50 -0.88
N GLY A 6 -1.80 -22.10 0.35
CA GLY A 6 -2.83 -21.94 1.38
C GLY A 6 -3.55 -23.27 1.66
N ASP A 7 -4.88 -23.25 1.62
CA ASP A 7 -5.74 -24.43 1.81
C ASP A 7 -6.11 -25.15 0.48
N GLN A 8 -5.54 -24.72 -0.66
CA GLN A 8 -5.83 -25.29 -1.98
C GLN A 8 -4.74 -26.26 -2.44
N GLU A 9 -5.15 -27.41 -3.01
CA GLU A 9 -4.26 -28.47 -3.51
C GLU A 9 -4.12 -28.37 -5.03
N ALA A 10 -2.88 -28.32 -5.52
CA ALA A 10 -2.52 -28.46 -6.92
C ALA A 10 -1.98 -29.87 -7.22
N TRP A 11 -2.52 -30.48 -8.29
CA TRP A 11 -2.17 -31.81 -8.77
C TRP A 11 -1.10 -31.77 -9.87
N GLN A 12 -0.91 -30.61 -10.50
CA GLN A 12 0.09 -30.37 -11.54
C GLN A 12 0.92 -29.12 -11.23
N ALA A 13 2.15 -29.07 -11.78
CA ALA A 13 3.05 -27.94 -11.55
C ALA A 13 2.49 -26.62 -12.11
N SER A 14 1.79 -26.66 -13.25
CA SER A 14 1.11 -25.50 -13.83
C SER A 14 -0.03 -24.98 -12.95
N GLU A 15 -0.78 -25.88 -12.31
CA GLU A 15 -1.86 -25.53 -11.38
C GLU A 15 -1.30 -24.91 -10.08
N PHE A 16 -0.13 -25.36 -9.63
CA PHE A 16 0.58 -24.72 -8.52
C PHE A 16 1.11 -23.34 -8.89
N GLU A 17 1.66 -23.16 -10.10
CA GLU A 17 2.09 -21.85 -10.60
C GLU A 17 0.90 -20.89 -10.69
N GLU A 18 -0.25 -21.33 -11.18
CA GLU A 18 -1.48 -20.52 -11.19
C GLU A 18 -1.95 -20.18 -9.77
N LEU A 19 -1.97 -21.13 -8.83
CA LEU A 19 -2.34 -20.83 -7.44
C LEU A 19 -1.35 -19.87 -6.77
N ALA A 20 -0.04 -20.01 -7.04
CA ALA A 20 0.99 -19.14 -6.49
C ALA A 20 0.98 -17.73 -7.13
N LEU A 21 0.63 -17.62 -8.42
CA LEU A 21 0.55 -16.37 -9.18
C LEU A 21 -0.83 -15.71 -9.10
N SER A 22 -1.88 -16.44 -8.69
CA SER A 22 -3.24 -15.91 -8.47
C SER A 22 -3.34 -14.95 -7.29
N PHE A 23 -2.27 -14.81 -6.50
CA PHE A 23 -1.98 -13.58 -5.77
C PHE A 23 -1.45 -12.52 -6.76
N GLU A 24 -2.23 -12.24 -7.81
CA GLU A 24 -2.00 -11.10 -8.67
C GLU A 24 -2.22 -9.90 -7.74
N GLU A 25 -1.13 -9.30 -7.25
CA GLU A 25 -1.20 -8.21 -6.28
C GLU A 25 -2.21 -7.17 -6.77
N PRO A 26 -3.38 -6.97 -6.12
CA PRO A 26 -4.19 -5.82 -6.40
C PRO A 26 -3.59 -4.66 -5.60
N ALA A 27 -2.32 -4.29 -5.83
CA ALA A 27 -1.57 -3.59 -4.78
C ALA A 27 -0.60 -2.50 -5.22
N GLU A 28 -0.18 -2.40 -6.48
CA GLU A 28 0.63 -1.25 -6.90
C GLU A 28 -0.21 0.05 -6.89
N SER A 29 -1.46 0.01 -7.39
CA SER A 29 -2.32 1.21 -7.46
C SER A 29 -2.69 1.79 -6.08
N PHE A 30 -3.11 0.96 -5.11
CA PHE A 30 -3.51 1.46 -3.80
C PHE A 30 -2.34 2.02 -3.00
N ARG A 31 -1.20 1.34 -2.99
CA ARG A 31 -0.05 1.84 -2.24
C ARG A 31 0.47 3.14 -2.82
N ASP A 32 0.59 3.23 -4.14
CA ASP A 32 1.03 4.46 -4.80
C ASP A 32 0.02 5.59 -4.62
N LEU A 33 -1.28 5.31 -4.73
CA LEU A 33 -2.35 6.29 -4.53
C LEU A 33 -2.36 6.85 -3.10
N PHE A 34 -2.23 6.00 -2.07
CA PHE A 34 -2.36 6.45 -0.69
C PHE A 34 -1.03 6.90 -0.05
N LEU A 35 0.10 6.27 -0.40
CA LEU A 35 1.42 6.58 0.18
C LEU A 35 2.22 7.59 -0.64
N GLY A 36 1.97 7.67 -1.95
CA GLY A 36 2.78 8.48 -2.85
C GLY A 36 4.22 7.97 -2.98
N PHE A 37 5.10 8.81 -3.50
CA PHE A 37 6.50 8.47 -3.72
C PHE A 37 7.47 9.54 -3.19
N PRO A 38 8.72 9.17 -2.85
CA PRO A 38 9.71 10.13 -2.37
C PRO A 38 9.98 11.25 -3.39
N GLY A 39 9.89 12.50 -2.93
CA GLY A 39 10.12 13.66 -3.80
C GLY A 39 8.93 14.03 -4.68
N GLU A 40 7.74 13.50 -4.40
CA GLU A 40 6.49 13.88 -5.05
C GLU A 40 6.28 15.41 -5.01
N PRO A 41 6.03 16.07 -6.16
CA PRO A 41 5.69 17.48 -6.22
C PRO A 41 4.40 17.77 -5.44
N TYR A 42 4.32 18.95 -4.82
CA TYR A 42 3.14 19.34 -4.02
C TYR A 42 1.81 19.21 -4.79
N GLU A 43 1.76 19.71 -6.02
CA GLU A 43 0.53 19.65 -6.84
C GLU A 43 0.12 18.20 -7.19
N ALA A 44 1.11 17.33 -7.45
CA ALA A 44 0.86 15.92 -7.70
C ALA A 44 0.35 15.22 -6.44
N ARG A 45 0.94 15.53 -5.28
CA ARG A 45 0.48 15.06 -3.98
C ARG A 45 -0.96 15.46 -3.70
N GLU A 46 -1.32 16.72 -3.91
CA GLU A 46 -2.69 17.19 -3.64
C GLU A 46 -3.70 16.49 -4.56
N ALA A 47 -3.38 16.36 -5.85
CA ALA A 47 -4.23 15.64 -6.81
C ALA A 47 -4.39 14.16 -6.43
N ARG A 48 -3.28 13.52 -6.02
CA ARG A 48 -3.27 12.13 -5.55
C ARG A 48 -4.13 11.98 -4.29
N LEU A 49 -3.99 12.86 -3.29
CA LEU A 49 -4.77 12.80 -2.06
C LEU A 49 -6.26 13.02 -2.31
N ALA A 50 -6.63 13.90 -3.25
CA ALA A 50 -8.01 14.07 -3.67
C ALA A 50 -8.56 12.78 -4.30
N ALA A 51 -7.83 12.17 -5.24
CA ALA A 51 -8.21 10.90 -5.84
C ALA A 51 -8.30 9.76 -4.80
N ALA A 52 -7.37 9.72 -3.83
CA ALA A 52 -7.38 8.73 -2.76
C ALA A 52 -8.62 8.87 -1.87
N HIS A 53 -9.05 10.11 -1.60
CA HIS A 53 -10.27 10.37 -0.83
C HIS A 53 -11.52 9.91 -1.60
N ASP A 54 -11.62 10.21 -2.89
CA ASP A 54 -12.76 9.81 -3.72
C ASP A 54 -12.86 8.28 -3.82
N VAL A 55 -11.74 7.60 -4.07
CA VAL A 55 -11.69 6.14 -4.11
C VAL A 55 -12.09 5.51 -2.78
N LEU A 56 -11.64 6.06 -1.64
CA LEU A 56 -12.04 5.54 -0.34
C LEU A 56 -13.56 5.68 -0.11
N ALA A 57 -14.15 6.82 -0.50
CA ALA A 57 -15.59 7.02 -0.39
C ALA A 57 -16.40 6.05 -1.26
N GLU A 58 -15.95 5.81 -2.49
CA GLU A 58 -16.57 4.82 -3.39
C GLU A 58 -16.48 3.39 -2.81
N LEU A 59 -15.34 3.02 -2.23
CA LEU A 59 -15.16 1.72 -1.58
C LEU A 59 -16.05 1.56 -0.34
N ASP A 60 -16.19 2.60 0.47
CA ASP A 60 -17.08 2.59 1.63
C ASP A 60 -18.55 2.42 1.21
N GLU A 61 -18.97 3.03 0.10
CA GLU A 61 -20.32 2.87 -0.45
C GLU A 61 -20.54 1.45 -0.97
N LEU A 62 -19.62 0.94 -1.80
CA LEU A 62 -19.69 -0.41 -2.35
C LEU A 62 -19.59 -1.50 -1.26
N GLY A 63 -18.79 -1.24 -0.22
CA GLY A 63 -18.57 -2.14 0.92
C GLY A 63 -19.82 -2.45 1.74
N GLN A 64 -20.89 -1.68 1.57
CA GLN A 64 -22.19 -1.98 2.19
C GLN A 64 -22.84 -3.25 1.63
N HIS A 65 -22.47 -3.62 0.41
CA HIS A 65 -23.09 -4.72 -0.34
C HIS A 65 -22.07 -5.71 -0.93
N ASP A 66 -20.78 -5.37 -0.93
CA ASP A 66 -19.70 -6.20 -1.46
C ASP A 66 -18.58 -6.38 -0.40
N GLU A 67 -18.32 -7.63 -0.03
CA GLU A 67 -17.31 -7.96 0.99
C GLU A 67 -15.88 -7.64 0.53
N ILE A 68 -15.57 -7.80 -0.76
CA ILE A 68 -14.26 -7.48 -1.32
C ILE A 68 -14.06 -5.96 -1.27
N ALA A 69 -15.08 -5.18 -1.63
CA ALA A 69 -15.02 -3.72 -1.52
C ALA A 69 -14.82 -3.26 -0.07
N ARG A 70 -15.48 -3.90 0.90
CA ARG A 70 -15.29 -3.62 2.33
C ARG A 70 -13.83 -3.88 2.77
N VAL A 71 -13.27 -5.03 2.40
CA VAL A 71 -11.87 -5.37 2.71
C VAL A 71 -10.90 -4.37 2.07
N ASN A 72 -11.20 -3.93 0.84
CA ASN A 72 -10.40 -2.91 0.16
C ASN A 72 -10.50 -1.54 0.85
N ALA A 73 -11.68 -1.15 1.35
CA ALA A 73 -11.87 0.08 2.12
C ALA A 73 -11.04 0.05 3.42
N ASP A 74 -11.09 -1.07 4.16
CA ASP A 74 -10.31 -1.26 5.38
C ASP A 74 -8.80 -1.13 5.10
N TYR A 75 -8.32 -1.74 4.00
CA TYR A 75 -6.92 -1.64 3.59
C TYR A 75 -6.53 -0.22 3.18
N ALA A 76 -7.35 0.45 2.38
CA ALA A 76 -7.13 1.84 1.96
C ALA A 76 -7.10 2.81 3.15
N ALA A 77 -7.99 2.64 4.13
CA ALA A 77 -8.00 3.40 5.38
C ALA A 77 -6.70 3.19 6.18
N ALA A 78 -6.23 1.94 6.28
CA ALA A 78 -4.96 1.64 6.94
C ALA A 78 -3.76 2.32 6.24
N LEU A 79 -3.74 2.35 4.91
CA LEU A 79 -2.70 3.04 4.14
C LEU A 79 -2.72 4.56 4.36
N ARG A 80 -3.91 5.17 4.36
CA ARG A 80 -4.09 6.60 4.67
C ARG A 80 -3.51 6.96 6.04
N ASP A 81 -3.75 6.12 7.04
CA ASP A 81 -3.35 6.40 8.41
C ASP A 81 -1.82 6.28 8.63
N VAL A 82 -1.13 5.46 7.82
CA VAL A 82 0.34 5.32 7.87
C VAL A 82 1.09 6.28 6.95
N ALA A 83 0.47 6.85 5.92
CA ALA A 83 1.12 7.77 4.97
C ALA A 83 1.90 8.92 5.64
N PRO A 84 1.39 9.61 6.70
CA PRO A 84 2.13 10.68 7.38
C PRO A 84 3.44 10.22 8.04
N LEU A 85 3.56 8.93 8.37
CA LEU A 85 4.76 8.37 9.01
C LEU A 85 5.91 8.20 8.01
N TRP A 86 5.60 8.04 6.72
CA TRP A 86 6.58 7.89 5.65
C TRP A 86 7.15 9.24 5.18
N GLU A 87 6.40 10.32 5.36
CA GLU A 87 6.81 11.68 4.98
C GLU A 87 7.85 12.31 5.91
N HIS A 88 8.24 11.64 6.99
CA HIS A 88 9.30 12.10 7.87
C HIS A 88 10.65 11.47 7.48
N PRO A 89 11.44 12.09 6.58
CA PRO A 89 12.86 11.85 6.60
C PRO A 89 13.32 12.32 7.97
N SER A 90 13.80 11.36 8.77
CA SER A 90 14.41 11.60 10.07
C SER A 90 15.24 12.88 9.98
N LYS A 91 14.77 13.97 10.60
CA LYS A 91 15.58 15.14 10.90
C LYS A 91 16.60 14.72 11.96
N ARG A 92 17.45 13.74 11.66
CA ARG A 92 18.67 13.52 12.43
C ARG A 92 19.49 14.76 12.15
N ALA A 93 19.34 15.69 13.09
CA ALA A 93 20.04 16.94 13.19
C ALA A 93 21.48 16.72 12.70
N ARG A 94 21.88 17.52 11.70
CA ARG A 94 23.30 17.79 11.48
C ARG A 94 23.75 18.56 12.72
N LEU A 95 24.03 17.84 13.80
CA LEU A 95 24.79 18.41 14.91
C LEU A 95 26.15 18.74 14.31
N PRO A 96 26.57 20.03 14.30
CA PRO A 96 27.91 20.37 13.90
C PRO A 96 28.85 19.67 14.88
N TRP A 97 29.65 18.73 14.37
CA TRP A 97 30.76 18.15 15.11
C TRP A 97 31.69 19.29 15.50
N THR A 98 31.55 19.83 16.71
CA THR A 98 32.54 20.75 17.27
C THR A 98 33.77 19.91 17.60
N LYS A 99 34.77 20.01 16.73
CA LYS A 99 36.11 19.46 16.95
C LYS A 99 36.65 20.16 18.20
N GLY A 100 36.69 19.45 19.32
CA GLY A 100 37.29 19.94 20.55
C GLY A 100 38.76 20.29 20.28
N ALA A 101 39.06 21.58 20.36
CA ALA A 101 40.41 22.11 20.43
C ALA A 101 40.63 22.55 21.87
N ALA A 102 41.47 21.81 22.60
CA ALA A 102 42.38 22.23 23.68
C ALA A 102 42.95 20.97 24.35
#